data_AF-A0A2M9Y7K6-F1
#
_entry.id   AF-A0A2M9Y7K6-F1
#
_cell.length_a   1.000
_cell.length_b   1.000
_cell.length_c   1.000
_cell.angle_alpha   90.00
_cell.angle_beta   90.00
_cell.angle_gamma   90.00
#
_symmetry.space_group_name_H-M   'P 1'
#
loop_
_entity.id
_entity.type
_entity.pdbx_description
1 polymer ?
#
loop_
_entity_poly.entity_id
_entity_poly.type
_entity_poly.pdbx_seq_one_letter_code
_entity_poly.pdbx_strand_id
1 'polypeptide(L)'
;MIMINLTVRDKDKLSISSKQNNPWDYLSNNGSYTKNKIKTHIKERTLLRARRQTLTCSYCQLAITNARNDAFDIDHILPISVSLFKCKSFSFKNLAVSCSRCNRTIKSDDYSFYIGKSKRDSNKSANYSIIHPFYDNIKCHLKVREIYDNVNNINLVIYKIVNNSPKGHTTYDYFKLQDLVKDSLISSLGIRKISYENVYDQLSNL
;
A
#
# COMPACT_ATOMS: atom_id res chain seq x y z
N MET A 1 -1.32 22.59 6.81
CA MET A 1 -2.02 22.07 5.60
C MET A 1 -3.51 22.17 5.88
N ILE A 2 -4.23 23.02 5.15
CA ILE A 2 -5.68 23.20 5.31
C ILE A 2 -6.37 21.99 4.66
N MET A 3 -7.04 21.15 5.45
CA MET A 3 -7.80 20.02 4.91
C MET A 3 -9.01 20.53 4.13
N ILE A 4 -9.18 20.07 2.90
CA ILE A 4 -10.40 20.36 2.14
C ILE A 4 -11.56 19.58 2.76
N ASN A 5 -12.58 20.29 3.24
CA ASN A 5 -13.82 19.65 3.71
C ASN A 5 -14.86 19.60 2.58
N LEU A 6 -15.51 18.44 2.46
CA LEU A 6 -16.63 18.25 1.53
C LEU A 6 -17.89 18.90 2.09
N THR A 7 -18.57 19.70 1.26
CA THR A 7 -19.89 20.25 1.58
C THR A 7 -20.95 19.14 1.58
N VAL A 8 -22.17 19.44 2.05
CA VAL A 8 -23.31 18.52 1.95
C VAL A 8 -23.53 18.10 0.49
N ARG A 9 -23.56 19.07 -0.43
CA ARG A 9 -23.71 18.82 -1.87
C ARG A 9 -22.60 17.93 -2.45
N ASP A 10 -21.37 18.10 -2.00
CA ASP A 10 -20.25 17.25 -2.42
C ASP A 10 -20.44 15.80 -1.94
N LYS A 11 -20.92 15.62 -0.70
CA LYS A 11 -21.22 14.29 -0.12
C LYS A 11 -22.38 13.61 -0.85
N ASP A 12 -23.41 14.36 -1.23
CA ASP A 12 -24.55 13.81 -2.00
C ASP A 12 -24.09 13.32 -3.37
N LYS A 13 -23.32 14.14 -4.10
CA LYS A 13 -22.72 13.74 -5.38
C LYS A 13 -21.83 12.51 -5.24
N LEU A 14 -21.05 12.41 -4.16
CA LEU A 14 -20.22 11.23 -3.86
C LEU A 14 -21.07 9.98 -3.58
N SER A 15 -22.18 10.13 -2.85
CA SER A 15 -23.12 9.04 -2.57
C SER A 15 -23.78 8.51 -3.84
N ILE A 16 -24.21 9.41 -4.73
CA ILE A 16 -24.81 9.05 -6.01
C ILE A 16 -23.77 8.40 -6.93
N SER A 17 -22.58 8.99 -7.05
CA SER A 17 -21.52 8.49 -7.94
C SER A 17 -21.04 7.09 -7.55
N SER A 18 -20.99 6.77 -6.26
CA SER A 18 -20.61 5.44 -5.74
C SER A 18 -21.51 4.31 -6.23
N LYS A 19 -22.74 4.62 -6.66
CA LYS A 19 -23.72 3.65 -7.18
C LYS A 19 -23.65 3.48 -8.70
N GLN A 20 -22.88 4.33 -9.38
CA GLN A 20 -22.77 4.32 -10.83
C GLN A 20 -21.80 3.26 -11.32
N ASN A 21 -21.99 2.82 -12.57
CA ASN A 21 -21.06 1.93 -13.24
C ASN A 21 -19.69 2.58 -13.44
N ASN A 22 -19.61 3.91 -13.61
CA ASN A 22 -18.35 4.66 -13.69
C ASN A 22 -18.38 5.82 -12.68
N PRO A 23 -17.94 5.60 -11.42
CA PRO A 23 -18.07 6.60 -10.37
C PRO A 23 -17.31 7.91 -10.66
N TRP A 24 -16.13 7.81 -11.28
CA TRP A 24 -15.31 8.97 -11.63
C TRP A 24 -15.84 9.75 -12.85
N ASP A 25 -16.47 9.07 -13.81
CA ASP A 25 -17.06 9.73 -14.99
C ASP A 25 -18.31 10.51 -14.59
N TYR A 26 -19.13 9.94 -13.71
CA TYR A 26 -20.27 10.67 -13.15
C TYR A 26 -19.83 12.00 -12.51
N LEU A 27 -18.76 11.98 -11.70
CA LEU A 27 -18.23 13.21 -11.09
C LEU A 27 -17.67 14.19 -12.13
N SER A 28 -17.08 13.69 -13.21
CA SER A 28 -16.57 14.51 -14.32
C SER A 28 -17.71 15.23 -15.03
N ASN A 29 -18.77 14.50 -15.38
CA ASN A 29 -19.96 15.01 -16.07
C ASN A 29 -20.78 15.98 -15.20
N ASN A 30 -20.62 15.91 -13.87
CA ASN A 30 -21.27 16.81 -12.90
C ASN A 30 -20.35 17.95 -12.40
N GLY A 31 -19.26 18.21 -13.12
CA GLY A 31 -18.37 19.37 -12.96
C GLY A 31 -16.96 19.03 -12.47
N SER A 32 -15.95 19.42 -13.27
CA SER A 32 -14.52 19.19 -13.00
C SER A 32 -14.06 19.67 -11.61
N TYR A 33 -14.57 20.82 -11.15
CA TYR A 33 -14.29 21.34 -9.80
C TYR A 33 -14.70 20.36 -8.70
N THR A 34 -15.89 19.75 -8.80
CA THR A 34 -16.37 18.78 -7.81
C THR A 34 -15.46 17.54 -7.78
N LYS A 35 -15.12 17.00 -8.96
CA LYS A 35 -14.20 15.86 -9.10
C LYS A 35 -12.85 16.14 -8.44
N ASN A 36 -12.23 17.28 -8.75
CA ASN A 36 -10.93 17.64 -8.21
C ASN A 36 -10.99 17.83 -6.69
N LYS A 37 -12.04 18.48 -6.17
CA LYS A 37 -12.25 18.65 -4.73
C LYS A 37 -12.36 17.32 -4.00
N ILE A 38 -13.15 16.37 -4.53
CA ILE A 38 -13.30 15.03 -3.97
C ILE A 38 -11.98 14.25 -4.04
N LYS A 39 -11.27 14.31 -5.18
CA LYS A 39 -9.98 13.64 -5.36
C LYS A 39 -8.94 14.16 -4.35
N THR A 40 -8.85 15.47 -4.19
CA THR A 40 -7.94 16.09 -3.20
C THR A 40 -8.33 15.69 -1.78
N HIS A 41 -9.62 15.75 -1.43
CA HIS A 41 -10.11 15.31 -0.12
C HIS A 41 -9.71 13.86 0.21
N ILE A 42 -9.93 12.95 -0.73
CA ILE A 42 -9.60 11.52 -0.58
C ILE A 42 -8.08 11.34 -0.41
N LYS A 43 -7.27 12.01 -1.25
CA LYS A 43 -5.81 11.97 -1.18
C LYS A 43 -5.30 12.47 0.18
N GLU A 44 -5.75 13.64 0.63
CA GLU A 44 -5.34 14.23 1.90
C GLU A 44 -5.68 13.34 3.08
N ARG A 45 -6.91 12.81 3.15
CA ARG A 45 -7.34 11.91 4.23
C ARG A 45 -6.56 10.60 4.26
N THR A 46 -6.25 10.04 3.08
CA THR A 46 -5.46 8.81 2.98
C THR A 46 -4.01 9.06 3.43
N LEU A 47 -3.41 10.18 3.03
CA LEU A 47 -2.07 10.58 3.48
C LEU A 47 -2.01 10.88 4.97
N LEU A 48 -3.00 11.58 5.51
CA LEU A 48 -3.10 11.82 6.95
C LEU A 48 -3.13 10.53 7.75
N ARG A 49 -3.86 9.52 7.28
CA ARG A 49 -3.87 8.18 7.88
C ARG A 49 -2.48 7.53 7.83
N ALA A 50 -1.82 7.57 6.68
CA ALA A 50 -0.47 7.00 6.53
C ALA A 50 0.58 7.73 7.38
N ARG A 51 0.49 9.06 7.53
CA ARG A 51 1.39 9.84 8.39
C ARG A 51 1.30 9.46 9.86
N ARG A 52 0.10 9.11 10.35
CA ARG A 52 -0.07 8.56 11.71
C ARG A 52 0.58 7.18 11.88
N GLN A 53 0.88 6.50 10.77
CA GLN A 53 1.51 5.19 10.70
C GLN A 53 2.93 5.28 10.10
N THR A 54 3.70 6.31 10.45
CA THR A 54 5.11 6.52 10.06
C THR A 54 5.40 6.84 8.59
N LEU A 55 4.37 7.09 7.77
CA LEU A 55 4.50 7.44 6.34
C LEU A 55 5.38 6.44 5.56
N THR A 56 5.01 5.17 5.64
CA THR A 56 5.65 4.08 4.91
C THR A 56 4.73 3.54 3.82
N CYS A 57 5.29 2.79 2.86
CA CYS A 57 4.49 2.04 1.90
C CYS A 57 3.63 1.01 2.64
N SER A 58 2.33 0.96 2.35
CA SER A 58 1.38 0.07 3.03
C SER A 58 1.69 -1.42 2.86
N TYR A 59 2.51 -1.79 1.87
CA TYR A 59 2.86 -3.19 1.57
C TYR A 59 4.29 -3.52 2.00
N CYS A 60 5.29 -2.86 1.42
CA CYS A 60 6.70 -3.12 1.76
C CYS A 60 7.20 -2.38 3.00
N GLN A 61 6.41 -1.48 3.60
CA GLN A 61 6.75 -0.78 4.84
C GLN A 61 8.03 0.07 4.81
N LEU A 62 8.68 0.25 3.66
CA LEU A 62 9.78 1.20 3.49
C LEU A 62 9.28 2.64 3.60
N ALA A 63 10.10 3.50 4.19
CA ALA A 63 9.81 4.92 4.31
C ALA A 63 9.55 5.59 2.96
N ILE A 64 8.49 6.38 2.91
CA ILE A 64 8.18 7.28 1.79
C ILE A 64 8.82 8.63 2.13
N THR A 65 10.10 8.79 1.78
CA THR A 65 10.87 10.01 2.04
C THR A 65 10.68 11.04 0.93
N ASN A 66 11.02 12.31 1.19
CA ASN A 66 10.84 13.40 0.22
C ASN A 66 11.61 13.22 -1.10
N ALA A 67 12.74 12.50 -1.09
CA ALA A 67 13.48 12.12 -2.31
C ALA A 67 12.75 11.06 -3.16
N ARG A 68 11.70 10.45 -2.61
CA ARG A 68 10.82 9.44 -3.23
C ARG A 68 9.37 9.94 -3.32
N ASN A 69 9.10 11.24 -3.17
CA ASN A 69 7.72 11.76 -3.21
C ASN A 69 7.01 11.52 -4.54
N ASP A 70 7.75 11.36 -5.64
CA ASP A 70 7.23 11.00 -6.96
C ASP A 70 6.99 9.48 -7.10
N ALA A 71 7.37 8.71 -6.08
CA ALA A 71 7.36 7.26 -6.07
C ALA A 71 6.21 6.64 -5.25
N PHE A 72 5.24 7.43 -4.76
CA PHE A 72 4.06 6.89 -4.08
C PHE A 72 2.75 7.32 -4.72
N ASP A 73 1.80 6.39 -4.73
CA ASP A 73 0.47 6.57 -5.25
C ASP A 73 -0.57 6.28 -4.16
N ILE A 74 -1.77 6.87 -4.32
CA ILE A 74 -2.96 6.37 -3.64
C ILE A 74 -3.42 5.15 -4.43
N ASP A 75 -3.27 3.99 -3.83
CA ASP A 75 -3.59 2.70 -4.43
C ASP A 75 -4.94 2.20 -3.96
N HIS A 76 -5.67 1.58 -4.88
CA HIS A 76 -6.85 0.79 -4.58
C HIS A 76 -6.42 -0.64 -4.26
N ILE A 77 -6.59 -1.03 -2.99
CA ILE A 77 -6.21 -2.38 -2.52
C ILE A 77 -6.86 -3.43 -3.41
N LEU A 78 -8.18 -3.37 -3.59
CA LEU A 78 -8.88 -4.08 -4.64
C LEU A 78 -9.02 -3.19 -5.88
N PRO A 79 -8.59 -3.66 -7.06
CA PRO A 79 -8.53 -2.86 -8.28
C PRO A 79 -9.93 -2.47 -8.76
N ILE A 80 -10.12 -1.19 -9.06
CA ILE A 80 -11.42 -0.64 -9.50
C ILE A 80 -11.70 -0.89 -10.99
N SER A 81 -10.70 -1.32 -11.74
CA SER A 81 -10.81 -1.86 -13.10
C SER A 81 -11.66 -3.15 -13.12
N VAL A 82 -11.64 -3.91 -12.03
CA VAL A 82 -12.48 -5.11 -11.85
C VAL A 82 -13.90 -4.69 -11.47
N SER A 83 -14.88 -5.10 -12.28
CA SER A 83 -16.30 -4.74 -12.15
C SER A 83 -16.87 -5.04 -10.76
N LEU A 84 -16.44 -6.14 -10.13
CA LEU A 84 -16.85 -6.56 -8.78
C LEU A 84 -16.52 -5.50 -7.71
N PHE A 85 -15.42 -4.76 -7.88
CA PHE A 85 -14.87 -3.85 -6.87
C PHE A 85 -15.05 -2.37 -7.22
N LYS A 86 -15.66 -2.05 -8.36
CA LYS A 86 -15.83 -0.67 -8.84
C LYS A 86 -16.55 0.25 -7.86
N CYS A 87 -17.53 -0.26 -7.12
CA CYS A 87 -18.23 0.48 -6.07
C CYS A 87 -17.34 0.85 -4.86
N LYS A 88 -16.13 0.30 -4.77
CA LYS A 88 -15.14 0.59 -3.73
C LYS A 88 -14.22 1.76 -4.09
N SER A 89 -14.43 2.42 -5.24
CA SER A 89 -13.58 3.50 -5.76
C SER A 89 -13.30 4.64 -4.77
N PHE A 90 -14.24 4.94 -3.88
CA PHE A 90 -14.11 6.01 -2.88
C PHE A 90 -14.01 5.48 -1.43
N SER A 91 -13.98 4.17 -1.24
CA SER A 91 -13.93 3.59 0.10
C SER A 91 -12.54 3.79 0.69
N PHE A 92 -12.42 4.55 1.79
CA PHE A 92 -11.15 4.67 2.52
C PHE A 92 -10.59 3.33 3.00
N LYS A 93 -11.45 2.31 3.16
CA LYS A 93 -11.01 0.96 3.51
C LYS A 93 -10.39 0.21 2.33
N ASN A 94 -10.61 0.68 1.10
CA ASN A 94 -10.02 0.16 -0.13
C ASN A 94 -8.88 1.06 -0.65
N LEU A 95 -8.42 2.05 0.12
CA LEU A 95 -7.39 2.99 -0.29
C LEU A 95 -6.17 2.87 0.61
N ALA A 96 -4.99 2.75 0.01
CA ALA A 96 -3.70 2.65 0.67
C ALA A 96 -2.71 3.67 0.11
N VAL A 97 -1.68 4.00 0.88
CA VAL A 97 -0.50 4.72 0.36
C VAL A 97 0.56 3.68 0.06
N SER A 98 1.02 3.59 -1.18
CA SER A 98 1.98 2.56 -1.57
C SER A 98 2.98 3.09 -2.57
N CYS A 99 4.19 2.53 -2.57
CA CYS A 99 5.18 2.86 -3.58
C CYS A 99 4.81 2.32 -4.97
N SER A 100 5.35 2.94 -6.01
CA SER A 100 5.13 2.59 -7.41
C SER A 100 5.47 1.13 -7.72
N ARG A 101 6.54 0.58 -7.14
CA ARG A 101 6.92 -0.85 -7.28
C ARG A 101 5.79 -1.77 -6.81
N CYS A 102 5.30 -1.55 -5.59
CA CYS A 102 4.25 -2.43 -5.04
C CYS A 102 2.92 -2.21 -5.77
N ASN A 103 2.54 -0.96 -6.03
CA ASN A 103 1.29 -0.63 -6.69
C ASN A 103 1.27 -1.02 -8.18
N ARG A 104 2.18 -0.46 -8.98
CA ARG A 104 2.09 -0.49 -10.45
C ARG A 104 2.83 -1.66 -11.08
N THR A 105 3.93 -2.11 -10.46
CA THR A 105 4.77 -3.19 -11.03
C THR A 105 4.36 -4.57 -10.54
N ILE A 106 4.06 -4.72 -9.25
CA ILE A 106 3.75 -6.04 -8.66
C ILE A 106 2.24 -6.27 -8.61
N LYS A 107 1.50 -5.44 -7.87
CA LYS A 107 0.05 -5.63 -7.72
C LYS A 107 -0.69 -5.32 -9.02
N SER A 108 -0.50 -4.12 -9.57
CA SER A 108 -1.26 -3.60 -10.70
C SER A 108 -2.77 -3.84 -10.50
N ASP A 109 -3.42 -4.47 -11.48
CA ASP A 109 -4.81 -4.94 -11.47
C ASP A 109 -4.99 -6.37 -10.91
N ASP A 110 -3.93 -7.00 -10.40
CA ASP A 110 -4.06 -8.31 -9.73
C ASP A 110 -4.86 -8.18 -8.43
N TYR A 111 -5.68 -9.19 -8.18
CA TYR A 111 -6.47 -9.36 -6.98
C TYR A 111 -6.46 -10.82 -6.48
N SER A 112 -5.50 -11.63 -6.93
CA SER A 112 -5.35 -13.05 -6.52
C SER A 112 -5.20 -13.24 -5.00
N PHE A 113 -4.73 -12.22 -4.29
CA PHE A 113 -4.67 -12.20 -2.83
C PHE A 113 -6.04 -12.05 -2.15
N TYR A 114 -7.10 -11.74 -2.90
CA TYR A 114 -8.47 -11.67 -2.40
C TYR A 114 -9.14 -13.03 -2.52
N ILE A 115 -9.46 -13.63 -1.38
CA ILE A 115 -10.06 -14.97 -1.29
C ILE A 115 -11.56 -14.94 -0.95
N GLY A 116 -12.15 -13.75 -0.85
CA GLY A 116 -13.59 -13.58 -0.61
C GLY A 116 -14.43 -13.94 -1.84
N LYS A 117 -15.66 -14.42 -1.60
CA LYS A 117 -16.56 -14.89 -2.68
C LYS A 117 -17.37 -13.77 -3.33
N SER A 118 -17.47 -12.60 -2.69
CA SER A 118 -18.29 -11.48 -3.15
C SER A 118 -17.73 -10.12 -2.75
N LYS A 119 -18.23 -9.02 -3.32
CA LYS A 119 -17.85 -7.65 -2.91
C LYS A 119 -18.20 -7.28 -1.46
N ARG A 120 -19.13 -8.02 -0.83
CA ARG A 120 -19.51 -7.82 0.58
C ARG A 120 -18.42 -8.35 1.52
N ASP A 121 -17.72 -9.39 1.07
CA ASP A 121 -16.65 -10.05 1.81
C ASP A 121 -15.38 -9.18 1.91
N SER A 122 -15.25 -8.16 1.06
CA SER A 122 -14.12 -7.24 1.04
C SER A 122 -13.99 -6.35 2.29
N ASN A 123 -14.89 -6.50 3.25
CA ASN A 123 -14.88 -5.73 4.50
C ASN A 123 -14.31 -6.51 5.69
N LYS A 124 -13.70 -7.68 5.46
CA LYS A 124 -13.15 -8.54 6.50
C LYS A 124 -11.69 -8.86 6.19
N SER A 125 -10.83 -8.71 7.18
CA SER A 125 -9.41 -9.08 7.09
C SER A 125 -9.23 -10.53 6.59
N ALA A 126 -10.03 -11.48 7.10
CA ALA A 126 -9.92 -12.90 6.75
C ALA A 126 -10.11 -13.22 5.25
N ASN A 127 -10.66 -12.28 4.46
CA ASN A 127 -10.87 -12.47 3.03
C ASN A 127 -9.70 -11.98 2.16
N TYR A 128 -8.57 -11.68 2.80
CA TYR A 128 -7.32 -11.31 2.16
C TYR A 128 -6.22 -12.24 2.67
N SER A 129 -5.46 -12.86 1.76
CA SER A 129 -4.30 -13.68 2.12
C SER A 129 -3.08 -12.82 2.47
N ILE A 130 -2.99 -11.59 1.95
CA ILE A 130 -2.00 -10.59 2.35
C ILE A 130 -2.46 -9.81 3.59
N ILE A 131 -1.51 -9.15 4.26
CA ILE A 131 -1.76 -8.12 5.28
C ILE A 131 -2.52 -6.97 4.64
N HIS A 132 -3.76 -6.74 5.08
CA HIS A 132 -4.62 -5.69 4.57
C HIS A 132 -4.30 -4.33 5.22
N PRO A 133 -3.94 -3.29 4.45
CA PRO A 133 -3.51 -1.97 4.96
C PRO A 133 -4.48 -1.22 5.88
N PHE A 134 -5.75 -1.63 5.93
CA PHE A 134 -6.77 -1.03 6.79
C PHE A 134 -7.24 -1.96 7.92
N TYR A 135 -7.28 -3.28 7.69
CA TYR A 135 -7.94 -4.21 8.63
C TYR A 135 -6.94 -4.94 9.52
N ASP A 136 -5.70 -5.06 9.07
CA ASP A 136 -4.66 -5.78 9.80
C ASP A 136 -3.72 -4.81 10.51
N ASN A 137 -3.27 -5.20 11.69
CA ASN A 137 -2.15 -4.54 12.34
C ASN A 137 -0.85 -5.12 11.79
N ILE A 138 -0.19 -4.40 10.88
CA ILE A 138 1.04 -4.85 10.23
C ILE A 138 2.10 -5.34 11.21
N LYS A 139 2.21 -4.72 12.40
CA LYS A 139 3.20 -5.09 13.44
C LYS A 139 3.01 -6.50 14.00
N CYS A 140 1.81 -7.06 13.88
CA CYS A 140 1.51 -8.44 14.28
C CYS A 140 1.96 -9.47 13.23
N HIS A 141 2.33 -9.02 12.03
CA HIS A 141 2.61 -9.89 10.89
C HIS A 141 4.03 -9.70 10.33
N LEU A 142 4.52 -8.46 10.28
CA LEU A 142 5.78 -8.10 9.63
C LEU A 142 6.47 -6.97 10.40
N LYS A 143 7.77 -7.15 10.66
CA LYS A 143 8.68 -6.11 11.14
C LYS A 143 9.68 -5.77 10.05
N VAL A 144 10.02 -4.49 9.93
CA VAL A 144 11.03 -3.98 9.00
C VAL A 144 12.05 -3.15 9.76
N ARG A 145 13.32 -3.32 9.42
CA ARG A 145 14.43 -2.50 9.89
C ARG A 145 15.11 -1.89 8.66
N GLU A 146 15.25 -0.57 8.65
CA GLU A 146 16.09 0.16 7.69
C GLU A 146 17.34 0.62 8.46
N ILE A 147 18.53 0.19 8.03
CA ILE A 147 19.82 0.55 8.63
C ILE A 147 20.55 1.45 7.65
N TYR A 148 20.89 2.66 8.10
CA TYR A 148 21.56 3.65 7.27
C TYR A 148 22.86 4.11 7.93
N ASP A 149 23.95 4.06 7.17
CA ASP A 149 25.25 4.62 7.52
C ASP A 149 25.79 5.37 6.30
N ASN A 150 25.84 6.70 6.39
CA ASN A 150 26.29 7.56 5.32
C ASN A 150 27.81 7.55 5.13
N VAL A 151 28.58 7.25 6.17
CA VAL A 151 30.06 7.21 6.11
C VAL A 151 30.51 6.00 5.31
N ASN A 152 29.87 4.86 5.56
CA ASN A 152 30.19 3.59 4.91
C ASN A 152 29.31 3.29 3.69
N ASN A 153 28.42 4.23 3.30
CA ASN A 153 27.47 4.09 2.20
C ASN A 153 26.57 2.83 2.32
N ILE A 154 26.12 2.53 3.54
CA ILE A 154 25.26 1.39 3.84
C ILE A 154 23.81 1.85 3.91
N ASN A 155 22.94 1.16 3.18
CA ASN A 155 21.50 1.26 3.30
C ASN A 155 20.88 -0.14 3.18
N LEU A 156 20.70 -0.79 4.33
CA LEU A 156 20.17 -2.15 4.42
C LEU A 156 18.70 -2.15 4.79
N VAL A 157 17.97 -3.08 4.17
CA VAL A 157 16.59 -3.38 4.51
C VAL A 157 16.51 -4.82 4.97
N ILE A 158 15.93 -5.03 6.15
CA ILE A 158 15.71 -6.37 6.71
C ILE A 158 14.24 -6.50 7.09
N TYR A 159 13.65 -7.63 6.73
CA TYR A 159 12.29 -8.01 7.10
C TYR A 159 12.32 -9.22 8.02
N LYS A 160 11.39 -9.24 8.99
CA LYS A 160 11.14 -10.37 9.88
C LYS A 160 9.65 -10.66 9.97
N ILE A 161 9.27 -11.88 9.64
CA ILE A 161 7.88 -12.35 9.78
C ILE A 161 7.61 -12.66 11.24
N VAL A 162 6.56 -12.06 11.80
CA VAL A 162 6.23 -12.16 13.22
C VAL A 162 5.40 -13.41 13.47
N ASN A 163 5.78 -14.21 14.48
CA ASN A 163 5.03 -15.38 14.96
C ASN A 163 4.59 -16.34 13.84
N ASN A 164 5.46 -16.54 12.83
CA ASN A 164 5.16 -17.37 11.66
C ASN A 164 3.84 -17.00 10.96
N SER A 165 3.50 -15.71 10.93
CA SER A 165 2.20 -15.26 10.45
C SER A 165 1.96 -15.67 8.99
N PRO A 166 0.86 -16.38 8.68
CA PRO A 166 0.54 -16.76 7.30
C PRO A 166 0.42 -15.55 6.37
N LYS A 167 -0.25 -14.49 6.84
CA LYS A 167 -0.35 -13.23 6.10
C LYS A 167 1.01 -12.55 5.90
N GLY A 168 1.88 -12.64 6.92
CA GLY A 168 3.24 -12.14 6.84
C GLY A 168 4.02 -12.81 5.72
N HIS A 169 3.98 -14.14 5.65
CA HIS A 169 4.57 -14.93 4.57
C HIS A 169 3.99 -14.57 3.21
N THR A 170 2.66 -14.63 3.07
CA THR A 170 2.04 -14.31 1.77
C THR A 170 2.33 -12.88 1.32
N THR A 171 2.34 -11.88 2.21
CA THR A 171 2.74 -10.52 1.85
C THR A 171 4.21 -10.42 1.46
N TYR A 172 5.10 -11.11 2.20
CA TYR A 172 6.51 -11.14 1.91
C TYR A 172 6.78 -11.68 0.50
N ASP A 173 6.18 -12.82 0.18
CA ASP A 173 6.33 -13.48 -1.12
C ASP A 173 5.65 -12.69 -2.24
N TYR A 174 4.39 -12.29 -2.04
CA TYR A 174 3.58 -11.60 -3.04
C TYR A 174 4.24 -10.28 -3.48
N PHE A 175 4.72 -9.47 -2.52
CA PHE A 175 5.41 -8.22 -2.81
C PHE A 175 6.91 -8.37 -3.06
N LYS A 176 7.40 -9.60 -3.15
CA LYS A 176 8.80 -9.95 -3.42
C LYS A 176 9.75 -9.16 -2.51
N LEU A 177 9.49 -9.16 -1.21
CA LEU A 177 10.24 -8.35 -0.26
C LEU A 177 11.69 -8.81 -0.12
N GLN A 178 11.98 -10.09 -0.41
CA GLN A 178 13.33 -10.64 -0.55
C GLN A 178 14.18 -9.90 -1.58
N ASP A 179 13.58 -9.38 -2.65
CA ASP A 179 14.33 -8.65 -3.68
C ASP A 179 14.83 -7.32 -3.11
N LEU A 180 14.02 -6.65 -2.29
CA LEU A 180 14.44 -5.41 -1.61
C LEU A 180 15.61 -5.65 -0.66
N VAL A 181 15.61 -6.79 0.04
CA VAL A 181 16.74 -7.19 0.90
C VAL A 181 17.99 -7.43 0.05
N LYS A 182 17.89 -8.23 -1.01
CA LYS A 182 18.99 -8.55 -1.93
C LYS A 182 19.59 -7.28 -2.53
N ASP A 183 18.74 -6.41 -3.07
CA ASP A 183 19.15 -5.14 -3.67
C ASP A 183 19.88 -4.26 -2.64
N SER A 184 19.39 -4.22 -1.39
CA SER A 184 20.03 -3.45 -0.31
C SER A 184 21.40 -4.00 0.08
N LEU A 185 21.57 -5.33 0.11
CA LEU A 185 22.86 -5.97 0.42
C LEU A 185 23.87 -5.80 -0.72
N ILE A 186 23.44 -5.98 -1.97
CA ILE A 186 24.29 -5.77 -3.14
C ILE A 186 24.78 -4.33 -3.19
N SER A 187 23.86 -3.37 -3.02
CA SER A 187 24.20 -1.94 -3.08
C SER A 187 25.08 -1.47 -1.92
N SER A 188 24.89 -2.01 -0.71
CA SER A 188 25.63 -1.57 0.48
C SER A 188 26.98 -2.27 0.68
N LEU A 189 27.07 -3.56 0.32
CA LEU A 189 28.21 -4.40 0.71
C LEU A 189 28.93 -5.03 -0.50
N GLY A 190 28.46 -4.78 -1.73
CA GLY A 190 29.01 -5.41 -2.94
C GLY A 190 28.89 -6.94 -2.96
N ILE A 191 28.03 -7.49 -2.11
CA ILE A 191 27.86 -8.93 -1.90
C ILE A 191 27.32 -9.61 -3.17
N ARG A 192 28.06 -10.59 -3.71
CA ARG A 192 27.62 -11.44 -4.83
C ARG A 192 26.62 -12.51 -4.36
N LYS A 193 25.75 -12.96 -5.27
CA LYS A 193 24.60 -13.87 -5.05
C LYS A 193 24.85 -15.07 -4.12
N ILE A 194 26.06 -15.64 -4.12
CA ILE A 194 26.44 -16.85 -3.37
C ILE A 194 26.55 -16.62 -1.85
N SER A 195 26.79 -15.39 -1.38
CA SER A 195 26.92 -15.11 0.07
C SER A 195 25.69 -14.44 0.70
N TYR A 196 24.60 -14.25 -0.06
CA TYR A 196 23.37 -13.62 0.43
C TYR A 196 22.67 -14.44 1.53
N GLU A 197 22.51 -15.75 1.31
CA GLU A 197 21.72 -16.63 2.17
C GLU A 197 22.29 -16.66 3.60
N ASN A 198 23.62 -16.81 3.73
CA ASN A 198 24.32 -16.80 5.01
C ASN A 198 24.21 -15.46 5.76
N VAL A 199 24.23 -14.33 5.05
CA VAL A 199 24.18 -12.99 5.69
C VAL A 199 22.75 -12.65 6.12
N TYR A 200 21.74 -13.02 5.34
CA TYR A 200 20.35 -12.77 5.69
C TYR A 200 19.92 -13.50 6.97
N ASP A 201 20.32 -14.76 7.13
CA ASP A 201 19.99 -15.54 8.33
C ASP A 201 20.64 -14.97 9.60
N GLN A 202 21.85 -14.41 9.48
CA GLN A 202 22.51 -13.73 10.60
C GLN A 202 21.80 -12.43 10.97
N LEU A 203 21.36 -11.65 9.99
CA LEU A 203 20.75 -10.33 10.19
C LEU A 203 19.27 -10.41 10.62
N SER A 204 18.52 -11.41 10.16
CA SER A 204 17.08 -11.57 10.48
C SER A 204 16.82 -12.01 11.93
N ASN A 205 17.86 -12.50 12.60
CA ASN A 205 17.83 -12.87 14.02
C ASN A 205 18.09 -11.70 14.98
N LEU A 206 18.50 -10.52 14.49
CA LEU A 206 18.69 -9.27 15.25
C LEU A 206 17.38 -8.45 15.39
#